data_AF-A0A558GAU2-F1
#
_entry.id   AF-A0A558GAU2-F1
#
_cell.length_a   1.000
_cell.length_b   1.000
_cell.length_c   1.000
_cell.angle_alpha   90.00
_cell.angle_beta   90.00
_cell.angle_gamma   90.00
#
_symmetry.space_group_name_H-M   'P 1'
#
loop_
_entity.id
_entity.type
_entity.pdbx_description
1 polymer ?
#
loop_
_entity_poly.entity_id
_entity_poly.type
_entity_poly.pdbx_seq_one_letter_code
_entity_poly.pdbx_strand_id
1 'polypeptide(L)'
;ALLAADGVAEKDGDTYVIDARDVAEDGWEADVVKVLGGGQVRNELHVVADAFTAGAVELIEEAGGDAELSERAEEAAEAEESADADEDDEE
;
A
#
# COMPACT_ATOMS: atom_id res chain seq x y z
N ALA A 1 17.56 2.02 -4.39
CA ALA A 1 18.09 1.19 -5.48
C ALA A 1 18.40 -0.26 -5.09
N LEU A 2 18.68 -0.63 -3.83
CA LEU A 2 18.90 -2.04 -3.44
C LEU A 2 17.73 -2.94 -3.89
N LEU A 3 16.49 -2.59 -3.51
CA LEU A 3 15.29 -3.32 -3.92
C LEU A 3 15.13 -3.42 -5.44
N ALA A 4 15.56 -2.41 -6.20
CA ALA A 4 15.54 -2.46 -7.65
C ALA A 4 16.63 -3.39 -8.23
N ALA A 5 17.78 -3.49 -7.57
CA ALA A 5 18.83 -4.44 -7.94
C ALA A 5 18.41 -5.90 -7.63
N ASP A 6 17.62 -6.09 -6.57
CA ASP A 6 17.03 -7.37 -6.19
C ASP A 6 15.76 -7.71 -7.01
N GLY A 7 15.30 -6.81 -7.89
CA GLY A 7 14.11 -7.00 -8.72
C GLY A 7 12.78 -6.88 -7.99
N VAL A 8 12.79 -6.44 -6.73
CA VAL A 8 11.60 -6.21 -5.87
C VAL A 8 10.95 -4.86 -6.16
N ALA A 9 11.72 -3.88 -6.63
CA ALA A 9 11.20 -2.57 -7.01
C ALA A 9 11.44 -2.30 -8.50
N GLU A 10 10.47 -1.70 -9.17
CA GLU A 10 10.68 -1.13 -10.50
C GLU A 10 11.22 0.29 -10.38
N LYS A 11 12.08 0.69 -11.34
CA LYS A 11 12.55 2.05 -11.46
C LYS A 11 11.89 2.70 -12.68
N ASP A 12 11.06 3.70 -12.45
CA ASP A 12 10.48 4.53 -13.49
C ASP A 12 11.03 5.96 -13.38
N GLY A 13 11.94 6.33 -14.29
CA GLY A 13 12.64 7.62 -14.22
C GLY A 13 13.43 7.81 -12.91
N ASP A 14 13.00 8.75 -12.09
CA ASP A 14 13.57 9.06 -10.77
C ASP A 14 12.79 8.41 -9.60
N THR A 15 11.61 7.84 -9.90
CA THR A 15 10.69 7.20 -8.97
C THR A 15 11.02 5.71 -8.81
N TYR A 16 10.77 5.16 -7.62
CA TYR A 16 10.75 3.72 -7.41
C TYR A 16 9.33 3.25 -7.12
N VAL A 17 8.86 2.28 -7.89
CA VAL A 17 7.56 1.63 -7.71
C VAL A 17 7.77 0.36 -6.91
N ILE A 18 7.04 0.22 -5.80
CA ILE A 18 7.25 -0.83 -4.81
C ILE A 18 5.90 -1.38 -4.35
N ASP A 19 5.69 -2.69 -4.47
CA ASP A 19 4.63 -3.38 -3.74
C ASP A 19 5.16 -3.81 -2.37
N ALA A 20 4.53 -3.31 -1.30
CA ALA A 20 4.96 -3.61 0.07
C ALA A 20 4.87 -5.11 0.41
N ARG A 21 4.03 -5.88 -0.30
CA ARG A 21 3.85 -7.33 -0.11
C ARG A 21 5.05 -8.13 -0.60
N ASP A 22 5.78 -7.61 -1.60
CA ASP A 22 7.02 -8.22 -2.09
C ASP A 22 8.24 -7.93 -1.20
N VAL A 23 8.13 -6.91 -0.34
CA VAL A 23 9.20 -6.51 0.59
C VAL A 23 9.08 -7.20 1.94
N ALA A 24 7.86 -7.39 2.44
CA ALA A 24 7.63 -8.07 3.71
C ALA A 24 7.90 -9.59 3.57
N GLU A 25 8.64 -10.18 4.52
CA GLU A 25 9.11 -11.57 4.46
C GLU A 25 7.99 -12.61 4.23
N ASP A 26 6.75 -12.32 4.66
CA ASP A 26 5.54 -13.13 4.44
C ASP A 26 4.37 -12.29 3.90
N GLY A 27 4.65 -11.24 3.11
CA GLY A 27 3.65 -10.23 2.74
C GLY A 27 2.42 -10.77 1.99
N TRP A 28 2.60 -11.81 1.18
CA TRP A 28 1.51 -12.47 0.45
C TRP A 28 0.73 -13.49 1.27
N GLU A 29 1.27 -13.95 2.40
CA GLU A 29 0.61 -14.88 3.32
C GLU A 29 -0.14 -14.14 4.44
N ALA A 30 0.23 -12.88 4.69
CA ALA A 30 -0.47 -12.02 5.63
C ALA A 30 -1.85 -11.59 5.11
N ASP A 31 -2.80 -11.45 6.03
CA ASP A 31 -4.14 -10.92 5.74
C ASP A 31 -4.04 -9.48 5.18
N VAL A 32 -3.18 -8.65 5.79
CA VAL A 32 -3.00 -7.24 5.46
C VAL A 32 -1.53 -6.86 5.64
N VAL A 33 -0.95 -6.21 4.65
CA VAL A 33 0.35 -5.53 4.74
C VAL A 33 0.13 -4.04 4.90
N LYS A 34 0.52 -3.53 6.07
CA LYS A 34 0.36 -2.11 6.43
C LYS A 34 1.69 -1.37 6.50
N VAL A 35 1.79 -0.24 5.81
CA VAL A 35 2.98 0.63 5.84
C VAL A 35 2.89 1.64 6.99
N LEU A 36 3.95 1.73 7.79
CA LEU A 36 4.05 2.56 8.99
C LEU A 36 5.06 3.71 8.81
N GLY A 37 4.69 4.94 9.22
CA GLY A 37 5.49 6.16 9.09
C GLY A 37 6.57 6.35 10.17
N GLY A 38 7.30 5.30 10.55
CA GLY A 38 8.27 5.34 11.66
C GLY A 38 9.68 5.85 11.30
N GLY A 39 9.90 6.31 10.06
CA GLY A 39 11.22 6.56 9.50
C GLY A 39 11.32 7.84 8.68
N GLN A 40 12.14 7.81 7.63
CA GLN A 40 12.35 8.94 6.71
C GLN A 40 12.18 8.43 5.27
N VAL A 41 11.53 9.23 4.43
CA VAL A 41 11.49 9.04 2.98
C VAL A 41 12.41 10.07 2.34
N ARG A 42 13.36 9.62 1.52
CA ARG A 42 14.41 10.46 0.91
C ARG A 42 14.42 10.39 -0.63
N ASN A 43 13.51 9.61 -1.18
CA ASN A 43 13.38 9.35 -2.60
C ASN A 43 11.91 9.43 -2.96
N GLU A 44 11.63 9.74 -4.21
CA GLU A 44 10.29 9.65 -4.75
C GLU A 44 9.90 8.17 -4.84
N LEU A 45 8.85 7.78 -4.12
CA LEU A 45 8.38 6.39 -4.04
C LEU A 45 6.92 6.34 -4.45
N HIS A 46 6.57 5.42 -5.32
CA HIS A 46 5.19 4.97 -5.49
C HIS A 46 5.05 3.64 -4.74
N VAL A 47 4.30 3.64 -3.63
CA VAL A 47 4.15 2.47 -2.76
C VAL A 47 2.73 1.96 -2.84
N VAL A 48 2.58 0.67 -3.18
CA VAL A 48 1.31 -0.05 -3.14
C VAL A 48 1.27 -0.92 -1.87
N ALA A 49 0.20 -0.82 -1.08
CA ALA A 49 -0.01 -1.66 0.11
C ALA A 49 -1.49 -1.79 0.47
N ASP A 50 -1.84 -2.76 1.33
CA ASP A 50 -3.24 -2.92 1.74
C ASP A 50 -3.72 -1.82 2.68
N ALA A 51 -2.80 -1.18 3.42
CA ALA A 51 -3.12 -0.08 4.30
C ALA A 51 -1.91 0.82 4.59
N PHE A 52 -2.19 2.07 4.96
CA PHE A 52 -1.18 3.03 5.39
C PHE A 52 -1.54 3.66 6.73
N THR A 53 -0.53 4.07 7.49
CA THR A 53 -0.73 5.10 8.52
C THR A 53 -0.74 6.48 7.89
N ALA A 54 -1.48 7.44 8.46
CA ALA A 54 -1.49 8.83 7.98
C ALA A 54 -0.06 9.42 7.87
N GLY A 55 0.80 9.17 8.85
CA GLY A 55 2.19 9.62 8.81
C GLY A 55 3.06 8.93 7.74
N ALA A 56 2.70 7.73 7.29
CA ALA A 56 3.39 7.11 6.16
C ALA A 56 3.04 7.83 4.86
N VAL A 57 1.74 8.09 4.64
CA VAL A 57 1.25 8.84 3.47
C VAL A 57 1.91 10.21 3.40
N GLU A 58 1.87 10.98 4.49
CA GLU A 58 2.47 12.32 4.56
C GLU A 58 3.96 12.30 4.19
N LEU A 59 4.73 11.36 4.74
CA LEU A 59 6.17 11.25 4.43
C LEU A 59 6.43 10.88 2.96
N ILE A 60 5.60 10.04 2.35
CA ILE A 60 5.75 9.63 0.95
C ILE A 60 5.41 10.81 0.03
N GLU A 61 4.27 11.47 0.26
CA GLU A 61 3.82 12.60 -0.55
C GLU A 61 4.73 13.83 -0.41
N GLU A 62 5.25 14.12 0.79
CA GLU A 62 6.22 15.22 1.00
C GLU A 62 7.52 14.99 0.21
N ALA A 63 7.89 13.74 -0.02
CA ALA A 63 9.03 13.36 -0.85
C ALA A 63 8.71 13.33 -2.36
N GLY A 64 7.50 13.72 -2.77
CA GLY A 64 7.02 13.73 -4.15
C GLY A 64 6.43 12.40 -4.63
N GLY A 65 6.30 11.42 -3.73
CA GLY A 65 5.80 10.09 -4.04
C GLY A 65 4.27 9.96 -3.98
N ASP A 66 3.81 8.73 -4.13
CA ASP A 66 2.40 8.33 -4.09
C ASP A 66 2.21 7.08 -3.21
N ALA A 67 1.08 7.00 -2.50
CA ALA A 67 0.69 5.88 -1.66
C ALA A 67 -0.68 5.35 -2.13
N GLU A 68 -0.65 4.20 -2.81
CA GLU A 68 -1.81 3.58 -3.45
C GLU A 68 -2.26 2.33 -2.68
N LEU A 69 -3.59 2.18 -2.52
CA LEU A 69 -4.13 0.94 -1.95
C LEU A 69 -4.01 -0.18 -2.97
N SER A 70 -3.63 -1.37 -2.52
CA SER A 70 -3.61 -2.54 -3.39
C SER A 70 -5.02 -2.94 -3.82
N GLU A 71 -5.16 -3.52 -5.01
CA GLU A 71 -6.44 -4.07 -5.52
C GLU A 71 -7.18 -4.93 -4.48
N ARG A 72 -6.44 -5.77 -3.74
CA ARG A 72 -6.99 -6.62 -2.66
C ARG A 72 -7.70 -5.81 -1.57
N ALA A 73 -7.15 -4.66 -1.20
CA ALA A 73 -7.70 -3.79 -0.17
C ALA A 73 -8.88 -2.97 -0.70
N GLU A 74 -8.83 -2.57 -1.97
CA GLU A 74 -9.96 -1.93 -2.64
C GLU A 74 -11.17 -2.87 -2.73
N GLU A 75 -10.96 -4.11 -3.21
CA GLU A 75 -12.02 -5.13 -3.28
C GLU A 75 -12.62 -5.43 -1.90
N ALA A 76 -11.79 -5.47 -0.85
CA ALA A 76 -12.26 -5.68 0.53
C ALA A 76 -13.14 -4.53 1.03
N ALA A 77 -12.78 -3.28 0.71
CA ALA A 77 -13.57 -2.10 1.07
C ALA A 77 -14.92 -2.08 0.35
N GLU A 78 -14.94 -2.43 -0.95
CA GLU A 78 -16.18 -2.55 -1.73
C GLU A 78 -17.11 -3.66 -1.21
N ALA A 79 -16.54 -4.78 -0.77
CA ALA A 79 -17.30 -5.89 -0.20
C ALA A 79 -17.97 -5.52 1.13
N GLU A 80 -17.29 -4.76 2.01
CA GLU A 80 -17.90 -4.27 3.26
C GLU A 80 -19.04 -3.28 2.98
N GLU A 81 -18.89 -2.36 2.02
CA GLU A 81 -19.95 -1.41 1.66
C GLU A 81 -21.21 -2.12 1.12
N SER A 82 -21.02 -3.24 0.42
CA SER A 82 -22.12 -4.04 -0.14
C SER A 82 -22.86 -4.88 0.92
N ALA A 83 -22.16 -5.31 1.99
CA ALA A 83 -22.74 -6.14 3.04
C ALA A 83 -23.69 -5.35 3.96
N ASP A 84 -23.40 -4.07 4.21
CA ASP A 84 -24.24 -3.17 5.02
C ASP A 84 -25.59 -2.82 4.35
N ALA A 85 -25.74 -3.08 3.03
CA ALA A 85 -26.95 -2.76 2.27
C ALA A 85 -28.04 -3.86 2.29
N ASP A 86 -27.69 -5.08 2.71
CA ASP A 86 -28.59 -6.26 2.67
C ASP A 86 -29.19 -6.60 4.07
N GLU A 87 -28.88 -5.82 5.11
CA GLU A 87 -29.38 -6.05 6.49
C GLU A 87 -30.70 -5.30 6.84
N ASP A 88 -31.29 -4.54 5.89
CA ASP A 88 -32.50 -3.70 6.12
C ASP A 88 -33.80 -4.27 5.49
N ASP A 89 -33.86 -5.58 5.14
CA ASP A 89 -35.07 -6.26 4.61
C ASP A 89 -35.51 -7.48 5.45
N GLU A 90 -35.49 -7.38 6.78
CA GLU A 90 -36.24 -8.29 7.66
C GLU A 90 -36.88 -7.51 8.84
N GLU A 91 -38.13 -7.03 8.62
CA GLU A 91 -39.32 -7.02 9.53
C GLU A 91 -40.39 -5.97 9.13
#